data_AF-A0A936CBE5-F1
#
_entry.id   AF-A0A936CBE5-F1
#
_cell.length_a   1.000
_cell.length_b   1.000
_cell.length_c   1.000
_cell.angle_alpha   90.00
_cell.angle_beta   90.00
_cell.angle_gamma   90.00
#
_symmetry.space_group_name_H-M   'P 1'
#
loop_
_entity.id
_entity.type
_entity.pdbx_description
1 polymer ?
#
loop_
_entity_poly.entity_id
_entity_poly.type
_entity_poly.pdbx_seq_one_letter_code
_entity_poly.pdbx_strand_id
1 'polypeptide(L)'
;MRIHRLARALCTSSLLLAAATVAGAQSPASPAPPAQIHVATGDARSYFSNAWWIESAQGLVLIDALCLRSDVDRVIAALRATGKPLAAVVITHPHADHFGGLRQLKAAFPRAPIIATRPTADAMQGVHDQALQPGGWLDALGAEYERRLQRPDSLVPSGSTVQLAGLTVTLRDYGPAEAENNTVVFVRELNALFTGDLTVAGGAYYIGEQHSRLAMVALSQLLVDFPGPVTAYSGHFAPMPLAPVVHDNIEQLRFFRLAAAAEFADSSARSPSGALTPVAMRRLTRTYAGFLRDRNAYGMGPVAIAQMNAGGIVAEMQSAAPVRVPPIHEQVRAGLRPLRFLLGRWMGTQLPADTSRPSTRPALELTSEFVPVLGGAAVEGRMTAPGYRFVLTLSYDVAQQRYRVGALDDVSGLLDIFEGALLGDGALVVDNVRAGTYYVNPSGARVHSRLTFTPTTGDLFHLVVEDSIDGGRTWAVTTRYEATKRLVP
;
A
#
# COMPACT_ATOMS: atom_id res chain seq x y z
N MET A 1 -30.29 5.82 -65.05
CA MET A 1 -30.02 5.13 -63.76
C MET A 1 -29.58 6.20 -62.76
N ARG A 2 -30.48 6.67 -61.89
CA ARG A 2 -30.69 6.24 -60.49
C ARG A 2 -29.49 6.55 -59.57
N ILE A 3 -29.60 7.28 -58.45
CA ILE A 3 -30.55 8.24 -57.83
C ILE A 3 -29.72 8.95 -56.73
N HIS A 4 -29.97 10.25 -56.53
CA HIS A 4 -29.45 11.12 -55.46
C HIS A 4 -30.60 12.03 -55.00
N ARG A 5 -30.42 12.68 -53.81
CA ARG A 5 -31.10 13.88 -53.25
C ARG A 5 -32.26 13.62 -52.27
N LEU A 6 -32.29 14.16 -51.04
CA LEU A 6 -32.26 15.55 -50.47
C LEU A 6 -33.68 16.13 -50.25
N ALA A 7 -33.86 16.67 -49.03
CA ALA A 7 -34.69 17.81 -48.60
C ALA A 7 -36.22 17.69 -48.37
N ARG A 8 -36.58 18.00 -47.11
CA ARG A 8 -37.74 18.70 -46.50
C ARG A 8 -38.82 19.33 -47.42
N ALA A 9 -40.10 19.21 -47.01
CA ALA A 9 -41.06 20.34 -46.94
C ALA A 9 -42.33 19.98 -46.12
N LEU A 10 -42.92 21.01 -45.50
CA LEU A 10 -44.01 21.04 -44.52
C LEU A 10 -45.42 20.73 -45.08
N CYS A 11 -46.35 20.33 -44.20
CA CYS A 11 -47.78 20.72 -44.25
C CYS A 11 -48.48 20.58 -42.88
N THR A 12 -48.75 21.74 -42.26
CA THR A 12 -50.01 22.21 -41.63
C THR A 12 -50.91 21.31 -40.75
N SER A 13 -51.18 21.87 -39.55
CA SER A 13 -52.49 21.94 -38.86
C SER A 13 -53.03 20.71 -38.10
N SER A 14 -53.04 20.81 -36.76
CA SER A 14 -54.25 20.68 -35.91
C SER A 14 -53.93 21.06 -34.47
N LEU A 15 -54.64 22.06 -33.94
CA LEU A 15 -54.70 22.37 -32.52
C LEU A 15 -55.30 21.19 -31.75
N LEU A 16 -54.65 20.77 -30.67
CA LEU A 16 -55.30 20.08 -29.55
C LEU A 16 -54.86 20.78 -28.27
N LEU A 17 -55.82 21.49 -27.68
CA LEU A 17 -55.71 22.17 -26.40
C LEU A 17 -55.73 21.10 -25.30
N ALA A 18 -54.56 20.70 -24.80
CA ALA A 18 -54.45 19.87 -23.61
C ALA A 18 -54.16 20.78 -22.40
N ALA A 19 -55.11 20.83 -21.47
CA ALA A 19 -54.95 21.50 -20.19
C ALA A 19 -53.82 20.82 -19.40
N ALA A 20 -52.68 21.48 -19.27
CA ALA A 20 -51.57 21.02 -18.45
C ALA A 20 -51.83 21.37 -16.98
N THR A 21 -51.98 20.35 -16.15
CA THR A 21 -51.80 20.46 -14.70
C THR A 21 -50.36 20.89 -14.43
N VAL A 22 -50.17 22.05 -13.78
CA VAL A 22 -48.86 22.50 -13.33
C VAL A 22 -48.44 21.64 -12.14
N ALA A 23 -47.76 20.53 -12.43
CA ALA A 23 -46.94 19.86 -11.45
C ALA A 23 -45.78 20.82 -11.10
N GLY A 24 -45.74 21.28 -9.85
CA GLY A 24 -44.64 22.11 -9.36
C GLY A 24 -43.33 21.39 -9.56
N ALA A 25 -42.54 21.83 -10.54
CA ALA A 25 -41.19 21.38 -10.74
C ALA A 25 -40.37 21.83 -9.52
N GLN A 26 -40.07 20.89 -8.61
CA GLN A 26 -39.00 21.09 -7.65
C GLN A 26 -37.72 21.29 -8.47
N SER A 27 -37.10 22.46 -8.34
CA SER A 27 -35.79 22.70 -8.93
C SER A 27 -34.83 21.62 -8.45
N PRO A 28 -33.99 21.03 -9.33
CA PRO A 28 -32.96 20.11 -8.89
C PRO A 28 -32.09 20.83 -7.87
N ALA A 29 -31.97 20.24 -6.67
CA ALA A 29 -31.11 20.76 -5.62
C ALA A 29 -29.72 20.99 -6.20
N SER A 30 -29.14 22.17 -5.95
CA SER A 30 -27.75 22.43 -6.31
C SER A 30 -26.87 21.31 -5.75
N PRO A 31 -25.91 20.79 -6.52
CA PRO A 31 -25.01 19.76 -6.02
C PRO A 31 -24.33 20.30 -4.76
N ALA A 32 -24.41 19.53 -3.67
CA ALA A 32 -23.74 19.88 -2.43
C ALA A 32 -22.24 20.10 -2.72
N PRO A 33 -21.59 21.07 -2.05
CA PRO A 33 -20.16 21.30 -2.24
C PRO A 33 -19.37 20.01 -1.94
N PRO A 34 -18.27 19.76 -2.67
CA PRO A 34 -17.44 18.59 -2.46
C PRO A 34 -16.93 18.55 -1.01
N ALA A 35 -16.79 17.34 -0.45
CA ALA A 35 -16.26 17.19 0.88
C ALA A 35 -14.83 17.77 0.96
N GLN A 36 -14.49 18.34 2.12
CA GLN A 36 -13.20 19.00 2.34
C GLN A 36 -12.35 18.20 3.32
N ILE A 37 -11.03 18.20 3.10
CA ILE A 37 -10.06 17.56 3.99
C ILE A 37 -9.36 18.65 4.77
N HIS A 38 -9.29 18.47 6.08
CA HIS A 38 -8.63 19.38 7.00
C HIS A 38 -7.67 18.59 7.89
N VAL A 39 -6.74 19.32 8.52
CA VAL A 39 -5.73 18.73 9.41
C VAL A 39 -5.53 19.58 10.64
N ALA A 40 -5.32 18.91 11.77
CA ALA A 40 -4.74 19.48 12.95
C ALA A 40 -3.44 18.75 13.25
N THR A 41 -2.34 19.49 13.32
CA THR A 41 -1.03 18.95 13.68
C THR A 41 -0.77 19.21 15.15
N GLY A 42 -0.34 18.18 15.87
CA GLY A 42 0.04 18.22 17.27
C GLY A 42 1.33 19.00 17.50
N ASP A 43 1.60 19.30 18.76
CA ASP A 43 2.85 19.92 19.20
C ASP A 43 4.06 18.96 19.06
N ALA A 44 5.27 19.50 19.10
CA ALA A 44 6.51 18.72 19.04
C ALA A 44 6.60 17.64 20.13
N ARG A 45 5.99 17.87 21.29
CA ARG A 45 5.90 16.88 22.39
C ARG A 45 5.06 15.64 22.02
N SER A 46 4.23 15.75 20.98
CA SER A 46 3.43 14.67 20.37
C SER A 46 3.91 14.38 18.94
N TYR A 47 5.21 14.54 18.68
CA TYR A 47 5.84 14.16 17.42
C TYR A 47 5.26 14.82 16.16
N PHE A 48 4.55 15.94 16.30
CA PHE A 48 3.80 16.56 15.21
C PHE A 48 2.84 15.59 14.50
N SER A 49 2.19 14.69 15.26
CA SER A 49 1.16 13.81 14.71
C SER A 49 -0.02 14.62 14.16
N ASN A 50 -0.67 14.10 13.13
CA ASN A 50 -1.79 14.69 12.45
C ASN A 50 -3.08 13.98 12.86
N ALA A 51 -4.12 14.75 13.13
CA ALA A 51 -5.49 14.29 13.07
C ALA A 51 -6.13 14.92 11.83
N TRP A 52 -6.55 14.08 10.89
CA TRP A 52 -7.25 14.52 9.69
C TRP A 52 -8.74 14.47 9.93
N TRP A 53 -9.51 15.43 9.42
CA TRP A 53 -10.95 15.26 9.33
C TRP A 53 -11.49 15.61 7.97
N ILE A 54 -12.54 14.89 7.60
CA ILE A 54 -13.27 15.07 6.36
C ILE A 54 -14.61 15.70 6.70
N GLU A 55 -14.84 16.88 6.14
CA GLU A 55 -16.09 17.61 6.28
C GLU A 55 -16.96 17.37 5.03
N SER A 56 -18.02 16.57 5.17
CA SER A 56 -19.01 16.35 4.11
C SER A 56 -20.29 17.17 4.36
N ALA A 57 -21.27 17.03 3.46
CA ALA A 57 -22.59 17.61 3.67
C ALA A 57 -23.38 16.93 4.82
N GLN A 58 -23.07 15.67 5.15
CA GLN A 58 -23.83 14.88 6.13
C GLN A 58 -23.16 14.78 7.51
N GLY A 59 -21.91 15.21 7.64
CA GLY A 59 -21.19 15.12 8.91
C GLY A 59 -19.67 15.19 8.75
N LEU A 60 -18.98 14.83 9.83
CA LEU A 60 -17.53 14.82 9.93
C LEU A 60 -17.03 13.39 10.13
N VAL A 61 -15.91 13.03 9.52
CA VAL A 61 -15.15 11.81 9.85
C VAL A 61 -13.77 12.23 10.30
N LEU A 62 -13.41 11.93 11.55
CA LEU A 62 -12.08 12.19 12.09
C LEU A 62 -11.22 10.92 11.94
N ILE A 63 -9.96 11.09 11.58
CA ILE A 63 -8.95 10.04 11.41
C ILE A 63 -7.78 10.40 12.33
N ASP A 64 -7.52 9.51 13.28
CA ASP A 64 -6.63 9.67 14.43
C ASP A 64 -7.05 10.81 15.39
N ALA A 65 -6.42 10.86 16.56
CA ALA A 65 -6.94 11.55 17.73
C ALA A 65 -5.92 12.44 18.47
N LEU A 66 -4.67 12.55 18.00
CA LEU A 66 -3.58 13.20 18.74
C LEU A 66 -3.40 12.59 20.16
N CYS A 67 -2.58 13.19 21.03
CA CYS A 67 -2.49 12.75 22.44
C CYS A 67 -2.50 13.86 23.49
N LEU A 68 -2.04 15.07 23.17
CA LEU A 68 -2.01 16.17 24.14
C LEU A 68 -3.40 16.76 24.33
N ARG A 69 -3.83 16.94 25.58
CA ARG A 69 -5.12 17.56 25.92
C ARG A 69 -5.33 18.89 25.19
N SER A 70 -4.33 19.76 25.20
CA SER A 70 -4.39 21.05 24.50
C SER A 70 -4.66 20.91 23.00
N ASP A 71 -4.04 19.92 22.36
CA ASP A 71 -4.19 19.71 20.92
C ASP A 71 -5.55 19.10 20.59
N VAL A 72 -6.00 18.16 21.43
CA VAL A 72 -7.32 17.52 21.31
C VAL A 72 -8.44 18.53 21.53
N ASP A 73 -8.29 19.45 22.48
CA ASP A 73 -9.25 20.53 22.73
C ASP A 73 -9.38 21.47 21.52
N ARG A 74 -8.26 21.76 20.83
CA ARG A 74 -8.29 22.52 19.56
C ARG A 74 -9.05 21.77 18.47
N VAL A 75 -8.84 20.46 18.33
CA VAL A 75 -9.59 19.62 17.38
C VAL A 75 -11.08 19.63 17.72
N ILE A 76 -11.44 19.43 18.99
CA ILE A 76 -12.84 19.46 19.44
C ILE A 76 -13.49 20.81 19.11
N ALA A 77 -12.79 21.93 19.36
CA ALA A 77 -13.28 23.26 19.04
C ALA A 77 -13.48 23.44 17.52
N ALA A 78 -12.53 23.00 16.69
CA ALA A 78 -12.63 23.05 15.24
C ALA A 78 -13.82 22.22 14.71
N LEU A 79 -13.97 20.98 15.19
CA LEU A 79 -15.10 20.12 14.82
C LEU A 79 -16.45 20.73 15.22
N ARG A 80 -16.56 21.30 16.43
CA ARG A 80 -17.78 21.99 16.89
C ARG A 80 -18.11 23.23 16.07
N ALA A 81 -17.09 23.99 15.64
CA ALA A 81 -17.28 25.21 14.86
C ALA A 81 -17.95 24.95 13.49
N THR A 82 -17.84 23.73 12.95
CA THR A 82 -18.54 23.34 11.71
C THR A 82 -20.07 23.27 11.87
N GLY A 83 -20.58 23.09 13.09
CA GLY A 83 -22.00 22.82 13.37
C GLY A 83 -22.50 21.45 12.89
N LYS A 84 -21.61 20.59 12.36
CA LYS A 84 -21.96 19.28 11.80
C LYS A 84 -21.75 18.15 12.81
N PRO A 85 -22.53 17.05 12.72
CA PRO A 85 -22.34 15.90 13.61
C PRO A 85 -21.03 15.17 13.27
N LEU A 86 -20.28 14.76 14.31
CA LEU A 86 -19.17 13.82 14.15
C LEU A 86 -19.73 12.41 13.96
N ALA A 87 -19.56 11.86 12.75
CA ALA A 87 -20.12 10.57 12.37
C ALA A 87 -19.29 9.40 12.87
N ALA A 88 -17.96 9.53 12.96
CA ALA A 88 -17.06 8.56 13.56
C ALA A 88 -15.66 9.16 13.81
N VAL A 89 -14.90 8.48 14.68
CA VAL A 89 -13.44 8.61 14.78
C VAL A 89 -12.83 7.29 14.33
N VAL A 90 -11.89 7.32 13.38
CA VAL A 90 -11.21 6.14 12.83
C VAL A 90 -9.75 6.16 13.28
N ILE A 91 -9.25 5.06 13.85
CA ILE A 91 -7.84 4.94 14.25
C ILE A 91 -7.07 4.11 13.22
N THR A 92 -5.91 4.63 12.81
CA THR A 92 -5.04 4.00 11.80
C THR A 92 -4.15 2.91 12.39
N HIS A 93 -3.51 3.16 13.54
CA HIS A 93 -2.54 2.23 14.11
C HIS A 93 -2.35 2.45 15.62
N PRO A 94 -1.68 1.52 16.35
CA PRO A 94 -1.69 1.51 17.81
C PRO A 94 -0.58 2.36 18.46
N HIS A 95 -0.12 3.45 17.84
CA HIS A 95 0.76 4.40 18.51
C HIS A 95 -0.03 5.49 19.26
N ALA A 96 0.46 5.87 20.43
CA ALA A 96 -0.33 6.63 21.40
C ALA A 96 -0.58 8.08 21.02
N ASP A 97 0.24 8.65 20.14
CA ASP A 97 0.01 9.94 19.47
C ASP A 97 -1.10 9.90 18.41
N HIS A 98 -1.63 8.72 18.06
CA HIS A 98 -2.77 8.55 17.16
C HIS A 98 -4.08 8.25 17.89
N PHE A 99 -4.04 7.65 19.09
CA PHE A 99 -5.25 7.30 19.84
C PHE A 99 -5.39 8.00 21.20
N GLY A 100 -4.38 8.73 21.67
CA GLY A 100 -4.31 9.28 23.02
C GLY A 100 -5.46 10.23 23.37
N GLY A 101 -5.98 10.98 22.41
CA GLY A 101 -7.09 11.92 22.58
C GLY A 101 -8.48 11.28 22.64
N LEU A 102 -8.61 9.96 22.41
CA LEU A 102 -9.91 9.31 22.23
C LEU A 102 -10.86 9.49 23.42
N ARG A 103 -10.36 9.49 24.66
CA ARG A 103 -11.25 9.66 25.83
C ARG A 103 -11.87 11.06 25.89
N GLN A 104 -11.11 12.09 25.51
CA GLN A 104 -11.60 13.46 25.44
C GLN A 104 -12.59 13.64 24.28
N LEU A 105 -12.27 13.08 23.11
CA LEU A 105 -13.17 13.07 21.97
C LEU A 105 -14.49 12.35 22.28
N LYS A 106 -14.44 11.19 22.96
CA LYS A 106 -15.65 10.45 23.36
C LYS A 106 -16.50 11.22 24.35
N ALA A 107 -15.88 11.95 25.28
CA ALA A 107 -16.61 12.82 26.20
C ALA A 107 -17.26 14.01 25.47
N ALA A 108 -16.59 14.58 24.47
CA ALA A 108 -17.11 15.71 23.70
C ALA A 108 -18.18 15.32 22.67
N PHE A 109 -18.09 14.10 22.11
CA PHE A 109 -18.96 13.55 21.08
C PHE A 109 -19.44 12.13 21.44
N PRO A 110 -20.29 11.97 22.46
CA PRO A 110 -20.65 10.66 23.01
C PRO A 110 -21.36 9.72 22.03
N ARG A 111 -21.97 10.28 20.97
CA ARG A 111 -22.66 9.52 19.91
C ARG A 111 -21.75 9.09 18.77
N ALA A 112 -20.53 9.65 18.66
CA ALA A 112 -19.59 9.24 17.63
C ALA A 112 -18.98 7.88 18.02
N PRO A 113 -19.11 6.84 17.18
CA PRO A 113 -18.38 5.59 17.36
C PRO A 113 -16.90 5.78 17.05
N ILE A 114 -16.06 5.12 17.84
CA ILE A 114 -14.64 4.94 17.58
C ILE A 114 -14.46 3.62 16.84
N ILE A 115 -13.81 3.67 15.70
CA ILE A 115 -13.65 2.56 14.76
C ILE A 115 -12.17 2.26 14.61
N ALA A 116 -11.81 0.98 14.66
CA ALA A 116 -10.46 0.49 14.34
C ALA A 116 -10.54 -0.91 13.74
N THR A 117 -9.44 -1.40 13.16
CA THR A 117 -9.30 -2.83 12.90
C THR A 117 -9.03 -3.58 14.20
N ARG A 118 -9.33 -4.88 14.22
CA ARG A 118 -9.07 -5.72 15.40
C ARG A 118 -7.58 -5.73 15.80
N PRO A 119 -6.61 -5.93 14.90
CA PRO A 119 -5.21 -5.93 15.27
C PRO A 119 -4.74 -4.60 15.88
N THR A 120 -5.18 -3.46 15.33
CA THR A 120 -4.94 -2.14 15.94
C THR A 120 -5.52 -2.08 17.35
N ALA A 121 -6.80 -2.42 17.54
CA ALA A 121 -7.46 -2.35 18.83
C ALA A 121 -6.84 -3.27 19.90
N ASP A 122 -6.40 -4.46 19.51
CA ASP A 122 -5.78 -5.44 20.41
C ASP A 122 -4.39 -4.97 20.89
N ALA A 123 -3.63 -4.26 20.04
CA ALA A 123 -2.29 -3.75 20.36
C ALA A 123 -2.30 -2.47 21.23
N MET A 124 -3.34 -1.63 21.15
CA MET A 124 -3.42 -0.33 21.83
C MET A 124 -3.12 -0.40 23.35
N GLN A 125 -3.60 -1.44 24.04
CA GLN A 125 -3.38 -1.57 25.49
C GLN A 125 -1.89 -1.78 25.82
N GLY A 126 -1.21 -2.66 25.08
CA GLY A 126 0.20 -2.95 25.30
C GLY A 126 1.06 -1.71 25.07
N VAL A 127 0.82 -1.00 23.97
CA VAL A 127 1.55 0.23 23.63
C VAL A 127 1.29 1.33 24.67
N HIS A 128 0.04 1.52 25.08
CA HIS A 128 -0.33 2.48 26.12
C HIS A 128 0.39 2.20 27.44
N ASP A 129 0.38 0.96 27.90
CA ASP A 129 0.95 0.57 29.20
C ASP A 129 2.49 0.61 29.18
N GLN A 130 3.11 0.30 28.03
CA GLN A 130 4.55 0.43 27.84
C GLN A 130 4.98 1.91 27.87
N ALA A 131 4.26 2.77 27.16
CA ALA A 131 4.63 4.18 27.05
C ALA A 131 4.37 4.98 28.35
N LEU A 132 3.52 4.47 29.25
CA LEU A 132 3.25 5.02 30.59
C LEU A 132 4.15 4.48 31.72
N GLN A 133 5.08 3.57 31.44
CA GLN A 133 6.04 3.14 32.45
C GLN A 133 6.83 4.33 33.00
N PRO A 134 7.33 4.29 34.26
CA PRO A 134 8.11 5.38 34.82
C PRO A 134 9.29 5.77 33.91
N GLY A 135 9.35 7.04 33.49
CA GLY A 135 10.34 7.54 32.55
C GLY A 135 10.03 7.28 31.06
N GLY A 136 8.88 6.68 30.75
CA GLY A 136 8.33 6.58 29.41
C GLY A 136 7.87 7.94 28.88
N TRP A 137 7.77 8.07 27.55
CA TRP A 137 7.52 9.37 26.92
C TRP A 137 6.13 9.92 27.23
N LEU A 138 5.09 9.08 27.41
CA LEU A 138 3.76 9.55 27.83
C LEU A 138 3.73 9.96 29.29
N ASP A 139 4.54 9.31 30.14
CA ASP A 139 4.66 9.69 31.55
C ASP A 139 5.26 11.10 31.68
N ALA A 140 6.23 11.44 30.82
CA ALA A 140 6.83 12.78 30.73
C ALA A 140 5.86 13.89 30.31
N LEU A 141 4.70 13.56 29.72
CA LEU A 141 3.67 14.54 29.37
C LEU A 141 2.84 14.99 30.59
N GLY A 142 2.90 14.25 31.70
CA GLY A 142 2.23 14.60 32.94
C GLY A 142 0.72 14.85 32.75
N ALA A 143 0.24 16.03 33.16
CA ALA A 143 -1.17 16.39 33.07
C ALA A 143 -1.67 16.60 31.62
N GLU A 144 -0.78 16.79 30.66
CA GLU A 144 -1.13 16.99 29.25
C GLU A 144 -1.54 15.70 28.55
N TYR A 145 -1.36 14.54 29.16
CA TYR A 145 -1.81 13.26 28.60
C TYR A 145 -2.95 12.67 29.42
N GLU A 146 -3.92 12.07 28.73
CA GLU A 146 -4.95 11.30 29.40
C GLU A 146 -4.52 9.84 29.62
N ARG A 147 -4.16 9.50 30.87
CA ARG A 147 -3.65 8.18 31.25
C ARG A 147 -4.67 7.03 31.21
N ARG A 148 -5.94 7.29 30.87
CA ARG A 148 -6.97 6.24 30.75
C ARG A 148 -7.25 5.97 29.28
N LEU A 149 -6.91 4.77 28.85
CA LEU A 149 -7.19 4.29 27.51
C LEU A 149 -8.70 4.27 27.22
N GLN A 150 -9.09 4.81 26.07
CA GLN A 150 -10.41 4.62 25.48
C GLN A 150 -10.30 3.57 24.36
N ARG A 151 -11.05 2.48 24.48
CA ARG A 151 -11.09 1.42 23.46
C ARG A 151 -12.03 1.79 22.30
N PRO A 152 -11.79 1.26 21.08
CA PRO A 152 -12.74 1.35 19.98
C PRO A 152 -14.11 0.76 20.34
N ASP A 153 -15.17 1.39 19.86
CA ASP A 153 -16.55 0.91 20.02
C ASP A 153 -16.90 -0.16 18.98
N SER A 154 -16.28 -0.10 17.79
CA SER A 154 -16.54 -0.99 16.66
C SER A 154 -15.24 -1.47 16.02
N LEU A 155 -15.18 -2.77 15.75
CA LEU A 155 -14.05 -3.42 15.09
C LEU A 155 -14.43 -3.77 13.67
N VAL A 156 -13.72 -3.19 12.71
CA VAL A 156 -13.97 -3.38 11.28
C VAL A 156 -12.94 -4.37 10.72
N PRO A 157 -13.38 -5.44 10.01
CA PRO A 157 -12.45 -6.35 9.35
C PRO A 157 -11.65 -5.64 8.25
N SER A 158 -10.39 -6.02 8.07
CA SER A 158 -9.55 -5.50 6.97
C SER A 158 -10.22 -5.69 5.60
N GLY A 159 -10.13 -4.66 4.76
CA GLY A 159 -10.74 -4.60 3.44
C GLY A 159 -12.23 -4.22 3.44
N SER A 160 -12.85 -4.07 4.61
CA SER A 160 -14.27 -3.73 4.70
C SER A 160 -14.54 -2.27 4.40
N THR A 161 -15.72 -2.02 3.83
CA THR A 161 -16.23 -0.69 3.54
C THR A 161 -17.35 -0.33 4.50
N VAL A 162 -17.31 0.90 5.03
CA VAL A 162 -18.34 1.49 5.90
C VAL A 162 -18.82 2.83 5.32
N GLN A 163 -20.12 3.11 5.45
CA GLN A 163 -20.68 4.41 5.08
C GLN A 163 -20.63 5.35 6.28
N LEU A 164 -19.90 6.46 6.15
CA LEU A 164 -19.73 7.45 7.21
C LEU A 164 -19.96 8.85 6.65
N ALA A 165 -20.91 9.60 7.23
CA ALA A 165 -21.24 10.94 6.77
C ALA A 165 -21.46 11.02 5.23
N GLY A 166 -22.12 10.02 4.64
CA GLY A 166 -22.37 9.95 3.19
C GLY A 166 -21.14 9.62 2.33
N LEU A 167 -20.00 9.31 2.96
CA LEU A 167 -18.76 8.91 2.31
C LEU A 167 -18.59 7.40 2.36
N THR A 168 -17.94 6.85 1.34
CA THR A 168 -17.56 5.45 1.28
C THR A 168 -16.13 5.27 1.77
N VAL A 169 -15.99 4.73 2.98
CA VAL A 169 -14.71 4.63 3.70
C VAL A 169 -14.29 3.17 3.79
N THR A 170 -13.09 2.84 3.30
CA THR A 170 -12.54 1.47 3.35
C THR A 170 -11.33 1.42 4.26
N LEU A 171 -11.32 0.50 5.22
CA LEU A 171 -10.19 0.29 6.14
C LEU A 171 -9.44 -0.96 5.69
N ARG A 172 -8.14 -0.86 5.42
CA ARG A 172 -7.30 -1.99 5.03
C ARG A 172 -6.05 -2.06 5.88
N ASP A 173 -5.90 -3.18 6.55
CA ASP A 173 -4.78 -3.54 7.42
C ASP A 173 -3.63 -4.14 6.59
N TYR A 174 -2.42 -3.59 6.76
CA TYR A 174 -1.18 -4.01 6.09
C TYR A 174 -0.24 -4.79 7.01
N GLY A 175 -0.66 -5.09 8.23
CA GLY A 175 0.12 -5.81 9.23
C GLY A 175 1.25 -4.98 9.84
N PRO A 176 2.25 -5.65 10.42
CA PRO A 176 3.41 -4.99 10.99
C PRO A 176 4.23 -4.26 9.92
N ALA A 177 4.51 -2.98 10.14
CA ALA A 177 5.30 -2.13 9.24
C ALA A 177 6.03 -1.04 10.05
N GLU A 178 5.48 0.17 10.17
CA GLU A 178 6.06 1.18 11.06
C GLU A 178 5.78 0.80 12.53
N ALA A 179 4.52 0.50 12.83
CA ALA A 179 4.08 -0.13 14.08
C ALA A 179 3.84 -1.65 13.94
N GLU A 180 3.58 -2.34 15.06
CA GLU A 180 3.03 -3.72 15.13
C GLU A 180 1.80 -3.96 14.23
N ASN A 181 1.05 -2.90 13.89
CA ASN A 181 -0.07 -2.98 12.96
C ASN A 181 -0.32 -1.64 12.26
N ASN A 182 -0.61 -1.63 10.97
CA ASN A 182 -0.84 -0.40 10.20
C ASN A 182 -2.09 -0.52 9.34
N THR A 183 -3.11 0.30 9.61
CA THR A 183 -4.34 0.38 8.81
C THR A 183 -4.37 1.67 8.00
N VAL A 184 -4.62 1.56 6.70
CA VAL A 184 -4.93 2.71 5.84
C VAL A 184 -6.44 2.88 5.69
N VAL A 185 -6.88 4.12 5.56
CA VAL A 185 -8.27 4.52 5.37
C VAL A 185 -8.41 5.18 4.01
N PHE A 186 -9.13 4.55 3.09
CA PHE A 186 -9.39 5.09 1.76
C PHE A 186 -10.80 5.67 1.67
N VAL A 187 -10.91 6.91 1.19
CA VAL A 187 -12.19 7.60 0.98
C VAL A 187 -12.42 7.81 -0.51
N ARG A 188 -13.37 7.04 -1.05
CA ARG A 188 -13.56 6.91 -2.50
C ARG A 188 -13.92 8.22 -3.18
N GLU A 189 -14.84 8.99 -2.59
CA GLU A 189 -15.38 10.22 -3.16
C GLU A 189 -14.31 11.31 -3.30
N LEU A 190 -13.25 11.24 -2.50
CA LEU A 190 -12.14 12.18 -2.50
C LEU A 190 -10.89 11.67 -3.19
N ASN A 191 -10.87 10.37 -3.56
CA ASN A 191 -9.66 9.68 -3.97
C ASN A 191 -8.48 9.98 -3.02
N ALA A 192 -8.75 9.88 -1.71
CA ALA A 192 -7.83 10.26 -0.64
C ALA A 192 -7.50 9.03 0.21
N LEU A 193 -6.21 8.85 0.49
CA LEU A 193 -5.70 7.71 1.25
C LEU A 193 -5.01 8.21 2.52
N PHE A 194 -5.65 8.01 3.66
CA PHE A 194 -5.06 8.32 4.96
C PHE A 194 -4.27 7.10 5.42
N THR A 195 -2.98 7.27 5.58
CA THR A 195 -2.02 6.15 5.65
C THR A 195 -1.54 5.86 7.07
N GLY A 196 -1.92 6.69 8.04
CA GLY A 196 -1.24 6.71 9.33
C GLY A 196 0.27 6.80 9.08
N ASP A 197 1.02 5.94 9.75
CA ASP A 197 2.47 5.92 9.64
C ASP A 197 3.00 4.83 8.70
N LEU A 198 2.09 4.13 7.99
CA LEU A 198 2.52 3.23 6.92
C LEU A 198 3.36 3.98 5.89
N THR A 199 3.02 5.24 5.60
CA THR A 199 3.87 6.16 4.83
C THR A 199 4.17 7.40 5.65
N VAL A 200 5.39 7.94 5.50
CA VAL A 200 5.84 9.16 6.17
C VAL A 200 6.36 10.15 5.13
N ALA A 201 5.62 11.23 4.90
CA ALA A 201 5.93 12.20 3.87
C ALA A 201 7.02 13.20 4.29
N GLY A 202 8.19 13.16 3.63
CA GLY A 202 9.29 14.10 3.87
C GLY A 202 9.95 13.99 5.25
N GLY A 203 9.60 12.97 6.03
CA GLY A 203 10.15 12.67 7.35
C GLY A 203 11.10 11.49 7.34
N ALA A 204 11.76 11.27 8.48
CA ALA A 204 12.47 10.05 8.77
C ALA A 204 11.46 8.91 8.98
N TYR A 205 11.59 7.80 8.25
CA TYR A 205 10.71 6.65 8.46
C TYR A 205 11.11 5.92 9.76
N TYR A 206 10.19 5.80 10.71
CA TYR A 206 10.45 5.09 11.96
C TYR A 206 10.47 3.58 11.75
N ILE A 207 11.42 2.90 12.39
CA ILE A 207 11.52 1.44 12.34
C ILE A 207 12.11 0.83 13.63
N GLY A 208 11.91 1.52 14.76
CA GLY A 208 12.36 1.06 16.07
C GLY A 208 11.74 -0.28 16.49
N GLU A 209 10.57 -0.62 15.96
CA GLU A 209 9.83 -1.86 16.24
C GLU A 209 10.23 -3.06 15.36
N GLN A 210 11.35 -3.00 14.64
CA GLN A 210 11.99 -4.19 14.04
C GLN A 210 11.22 -4.82 12.86
N HIS A 211 10.46 -4.04 12.11
CA HIS A 211 9.60 -4.52 11.03
C HIS A 211 10.08 -4.11 9.63
N SER A 212 11.36 -3.79 9.43
CA SER A 212 11.83 -3.11 8.20
C SER A 212 11.60 -3.91 6.92
N ARG A 213 11.68 -5.24 6.97
CA ARG A 213 11.33 -6.11 5.82
C ARG A 213 9.84 -6.08 5.52
N LEU A 214 9.01 -6.16 6.57
CA LEU A 214 7.54 -6.18 6.43
C LEU A 214 7.03 -4.80 5.99
N ALA A 215 7.64 -3.71 6.46
CA ALA A 215 7.37 -2.36 6.00
C ALA A 215 7.59 -2.21 4.50
N MET A 216 8.72 -2.69 3.94
CA MET A 216 8.94 -2.66 2.48
C MET A 216 7.90 -3.47 1.71
N VAL A 217 7.44 -4.61 2.25
CA VAL A 217 6.38 -5.43 1.65
C VAL A 217 5.05 -4.69 1.67
N ALA A 218 4.67 -4.12 2.82
CA ALA A 218 3.44 -3.38 3.00
C ALA A 218 3.39 -2.14 2.09
N LEU A 219 4.47 -1.38 2.04
CA LEU A 219 4.66 -0.23 1.14
C LEU A 219 4.54 -0.63 -0.34
N SER A 220 5.15 -1.75 -0.73
CA SER A 220 5.04 -2.27 -2.11
C SER A 220 3.62 -2.72 -2.44
N GLN A 221 2.96 -3.40 -1.49
CA GLN A 221 1.56 -3.82 -1.62
C GLN A 221 0.62 -2.61 -1.70
N LEU A 222 0.94 -1.49 -1.04
CA LEU A 222 0.16 -0.26 -1.07
C LEU A 222 0.10 0.34 -2.50
N LEU A 223 1.21 0.34 -3.24
CA LEU A 223 1.22 0.78 -4.65
C LEU A 223 0.42 -0.16 -5.55
N VAL A 224 0.44 -1.44 -5.21
CA VAL A 224 -0.28 -2.48 -5.93
C VAL A 224 -1.80 -2.39 -5.69
N ASP A 225 -2.22 -2.02 -4.48
CA ASP A 225 -3.63 -1.82 -4.13
C ASP A 225 -4.18 -0.49 -4.64
N PHE A 226 -3.31 0.52 -4.85
CA PHE A 226 -3.67 1.84 -5.35
C PHE A 226 -2.76 2.28 -6.52
N PRO A 227 -2.93 1.69 -7.72
CA PRO A 227 -2.05 1.94 -8.87
C PRO A 227 -2.26 3.31 -9.55
N GLY A 228 -3.35 4.01 -9.23
CA GLY A 228 -3.68 5.31 -9.80
C GLY A 228 -3.08 6.50 -9.04
N PRO A 229 -3.21 7.73 -9.58
CA PRO A 229 -2.80 8.94 -8.87
C PRO A 229 -3.68 9.12 -7.63
N VAL A 230 -3.13 8.80 -6.45
CA VAL A 230 -3.77 8.99 -5.15
C VAL A 230 -2.84 9.78 -4.24
N THR A 231 -3.41 10.65 -3.41
CA THR A 231 -2.64 11.40 -2.41
C THR A 231 -2.62 10.63 -1.10
N ALA A 232 -1.43 10.45 -0.54
CA ALA A 232 -1.21 9.92 0.79
C ALA A 232 -1.24 11.05 1.81
N TYR A 233 -2.18 10.94 2.76
CA TYR A 233 -2.31 11.78 3.94
C TYR A 233 -1.70 11.00 5.11
N SER A 234 -0.42 11.26 5.38
CA SER A 234 0.34 10.58 6.42
C SER A 234 -0.06 11.05 7.82
N GLY A 235 0.22 10.20 8.80
CA GLY A 235 0.04 10.48 10.23
C GLY A 235 0.93 11.61 10.72
N HIS A 236 1.95 12.01 9.95
CA HIS A 236 2.78 13.19 10.20
C HIS A 236 3.05 13.96 8.91
N PHE A 237 3.36 15.25 9.06
CA PHE A 237 3.80 16.15 7.98
C PHE A 237 2.75 16.38 6.88
N ALA A 238 3.18 17.02 5.78
CA ALA A 238 2.32 17.41 4.67
C ALA A 238 1.98 16.22 3.76
N PRO A 239 0.80 16.21 3.11
CA PRO A 239 0.42 15.13 2.21
C PRO A 239 1.29 15.12 0.94
N MET A 240 1.49 13.95 0.34
CA MET A 240 2.24 13.78 -0.90
C MET A 240 1.56 12.75 -1.82
N PRO A 241 1.83 12.78 -3.14
CA PRO A 241 1.43 11.69 -4.02
C PRO A 241 1.99 10.35 -3.52
N LEU A 242 1.17 9.29 -3.60
CA LEU A 242 1.48 8.00 -2.97
C LEU A 242 2.78 7.36 -3.49
N ALA A 243 2.98 7.31 -4.81
CA ALA A 243 4.17 6.67 -5.38
C ALA A 243 5.49 7.31 -4.90
N PRO A 244 5.67 8.66 -4.98
CA PRO A 244 6.83 9.33 -4.41
C PRO A 244 7.07 9.04 -2.92
N VAL A 245 6.05 9.08 -2.06
CA VAL A 245 6.26 8.82 -0.62
C VAL A 245 6.66 7.37 -0.35
N VAL A 246 6.04 6.42 -1.05
CA VAL A 246 6.39 5.00 -0.91
C VAL A 246 7.82 4.74 -1.37
N HIS A 247 8.21 5.28 -2.52
CA HIS A 247 9.58 5.11 -3.03
C HIS A 247 10.60 5.68 -2.05
N ASP A 248 10.38 6.90 -1.54
CA ASP A 248 11.25 7.51 -0.54
C ASP A 248 11.37 6.64 0.72
N ASN A 249 10.25 6.17 1.28
CA ASN A 249 10.27 5.35 2.49
C ASN A 249 10.97 4.00 2.27
N ILE A 250 10.77 3.35 1.11
CA ILE A 250 11.50 2.13 0.73
C ILE A 250 13.00 2.41 0.60
N GLU A 251 13.41 3.54 0.03
CA GLU A 251 14.82 3.93 -0.06
C GLU A 251 15.45 4.11 1.33
N GLN A 252 14.76 4.74 2.27
CA GLN A 252 15.23 4.86 3.66
C GLN A 252 15.44 3.48 4.29
N LEU A 253 14.45 2.58 4.18
CA LEU A 253 14.53 1.22 4.72
C LEU A 253 15.68 0.40 4.08
N ARG A 254 15.87 0.52 2.76
CA ARG A 254 17.00 -0.12 2.05
C ARG A 254 18.33 0.42 2.54
N PHE A 255 18.46 1.74 2.65
CA PHE A 255 19.68 2.38 3.15
C PHE A 255 20.02 1.90 4.56
N PHE A 256 19.05 1.91 5.48
CA PHE A 256 19.25 1.44 6.85
C PHE A 256 19.77 0.00 6.88
N ARG A 257 19.06 -0.91 6.20
CA ARG A 257 19.44 -2.33 6.17
C ARG A 257 20.81 -2.57 5.55
N LEU A 258 21.16 -1.86 4.48
CA LEU A 258 22.47 -1.98 3.82
C LEU A 258 23.61 -1.47 4.71
N ALA A 259 23.42 -0.33 5.36
CA ALA A 259 24.41 0.22 6.29
C ALA A 259 24.61 -0.69 7.50
N ALA A 260 23.53 -1.24 8.08
CA ALA A 260 23.64 -2.23 9.15
C ALA A 260 24.32 -3.52 8.67
N ALA A 261 24.00 -4.02 7.47
CA ALA A 261 24.65 -5.20 6.90
C ALA A 261 26.16 -5.01 6.68
N ALA A 262 26.58 -3.80 6.28
CA ALA A 262 28.00 -3.46 6.16
C ALA A 262 28.72 -3.52 7.51
N GLU A 263 28.09 -3.04 8.58
CA GLU A 263 28.60 -3.18 9.94
C GLU A 263 28.69 -4.66 10.36
N PHE A 264 27.69 -5.48 10.05
CA PHE A 264 27.75 -6.91 10.33
C PHE A 264 28.79 -7.66 9.49
N ALA A 265 29.12 -7.21 8.28
CA ALA A 265 30.13 -7.86 7.44
C ALA A 265 31.55 -7.65 7.98
N ASP A 266 31.81 -6.55 8.67
CA ASP A 266 33.08 -6.26 9.31
C ASP A 266 33.27 -7.11 10.58
N SER A 267 34.18 -8.08 10.53
CA SER A 267 34.48 -8.93 11.68
C SER A 267 34.95 -8.15 12.92
N SER A 268 35.61 -7.00 12.73
CA SER A 268 36.09 -6.14 13.84
C SER A 268 34.95 -5.35 14.50
N ALA A 269 33.82 -5.21 13.82
CA ALA A 269 32.65 -4.51 14.31
C ALA A 269 31.77 -5.40 15.22
N ARG A 270 32.09 -6.70 15.37
CA ARG A 270 31.28 -7.67 16.14
C ARG A 270 31.99 -8.14 17.40
N SER A 271 31.21 -8.32 18.46
CA SER A 271 31.62 -9.04 19.67
C SER A 271 31.67 -10.56 19.42
N PRO A 272 32.25 -11.36 20.34
CA PRO A 272 32.25 -12.82 20.22
C PRO A 272 30.87 -13.47 20.10
N SER A 273 29.81 -12.82 20.62
CA SER A 273 28.42 -13.29 20.47
C SER A 273 27.80 -12.99 19.10
N GLY A 274 28.54 -12.31 18.21
CA GLY A 274 28.05 -11.86 16.89
C GLY A 274 27.31 -10.51 16.94
N ALA A 275 27.06 -9.95 18.12
CA ALA A 275 26.41 -8.64 18.26
C ALA A 275 27.36 -7.50 17.86
N LEU A 276 26.82 -6.42 17.28
CA LEU A 276 27.62 -5.22 16.97
C LEU A 276 28.20 -4.60 18.24
N THR A 277 29.46 -4.18 18.17
CA THR A 277 30.13 -3.47 19.26
C THR A 277 29.52 -2.08 19.49
N PRO A 278 29.67 -1.48 20.68
CA PRO A 278 29.22 -0.11 20.93
C PRO A 278 29.84 0.93 19.98
N VAL A 279 31.07 0.69 19.50
CA VAL A 279 31.73 1.56 18.52
C VAL A 279 31.04 1.46 17.16
N ALA A 280 30.76 0.24 16.69
CA ALA A 280 30.01 -0.01 15.46
C ALA A 280 28.59 0.58 15.53
N MET A 281 27.89 0.40 16.65
CA MET A 281 26.57 1.02 16.86
C MET A 281 26.62 2.54 16.76
N ARG A 282 27.59 3.21 17.40
CA ARG A 282 27.74 4.67 17.31
C ARG A 282 28.06 5.14 15.89
N ARG A 283 28.87 4.38 15.14
CA ARG A 283 29.17 4.66 13.73
C ARG A 283 27.92 4.52 12.87
N LEU A 284 27.16 3.43 13.03
CA LEU A 284 25.90 3.20 12.32
C LEU A 284 24.88 4.31 12.59
N THR A 285 24.68 4.68 13.86
CA THR A 285 23.81 5.79 14.23
C THR A 285 24.24 7.10 13.57
N ARG A 286 25.55 7.39 13.49
CA ARG A 286 26.05 8.59 12.81
C ARG A 286 25.77 8.54 11.31
N THR A 287 25.93 7.38 10.68
CA THR A 287 25.59 7.16 9.26
C THR A 287 24.11 7.42 9.01
N TYR A 288 23.23 6.89 9.86
CA TYR A 288 21.79 7.15 9.77
C TYR A 288 21.46 8.62 9.99
N ALA A 289 22.02 9.25 11.03
CA ALA A 289 21.77 10.66 11.33
C ALA A 289 22.22 11.58 10.19
N GLY A 290 23.34 11.26 9.52
CA GLY A 290 23.80 11.97 8.33
C GLY A 290 22.84 11.84 7.15
N PHE A 291 22.31 10.64 6.92
CA PHE A 291 21.30 10.39 5.88
C PHE A 291 19.96 11.09 6.17
N LEU A 292 19.59 11.20 7.45
CA LEU A 292 18.35 11.83 7.91
C LEU A 292 18.46 13.33 8.15
N ARG A 293 19.64 13.94 7.93
CA ARG A 293 19.97 15.33 8.26
C ARG A 293 18.93 16.35 7.79
N ASP A 294 18.47 16.22 6.55
CA ASP A 294 17.61 17.20 5.88
C ASP A 294 16.12 16.77 5.90
N ARG A 295 15.77 15.80 6.76
CA ARG A 295 14.41 15.27 6.91
C ARG A 295 13.79 15.73 8.23
N ASN A 296 12.47 15.80 8.26
CA ASN A 296 11.77 16.01 9.53
C ASN A 296 11.96 14.80 10.45
N ALA A 297 12.31 15.07 11.71
CA ALA A 297 12.61 14.05 12.70
C ALA A 297 11.76 14.25 13.96
N TYR A 298 10.44 14.41 13.78
CA TYR A 298 9.44 14.37 14.85
C TYR A 298 9.71 15.31 16.05
N GLY A 299 10.41 16.43 15.83
CA GLY A 299 10.82 17.34 16.91
C GLY A 299 11.95 16.86 17.82
N MET A 300 12.43 15.61 17.67
CA MET A 300 13.53 15.05 18.45
C MET A 300 14.91 15.18 17.80
N GLY A 301 14.95 15.46 16.50
CA GLY A 301 16.18 15.64 15.73
C GLY A 301 16.76 14.33 15.17
N PRO A 302 17.65 14.45 14.16
CA PRO A 302 18.07 13.31 13.34
C PRO A 302 18.88 12.25 14.10
N VAL A 303 19.55 12.63 15.19
CA VAL A 303 20.34 11.67 16.00
C VAL A 303 19.44 10.76 16.82
N ALA A 304 18.38 11.28 17.43
CA ALA A 304 17.49 10.49 18.27
C ALA A 304 16.73 9.44 17.45
N ILE A 305 16.15 9.83 16.32
CA ILE A 305 15.48 8.90 15.41
C ILE A 305 16.46 7.88 14.80
N ALA A 306 17.69 8.30 14.47
CA ALA A 306 18.74 7.41 14.00
C ALA A 306 19.15 6.37 15.05
N GLN A 307 19.18 6.72 16.34
CA GLN A 307 19.46 5.79 17.42
C GLN A 307 18.38 4.71 17.51
N MET A 308 17.11 5.11 17.48
CA MET A 308 15.98 4.17 17.52
C MET A 308 15.96 3.24 16.30
N ASN A 309 16.13 3.81 15.09
CA ASN A 309 16.17 3.03 13.86
C ASN A 309 17.38 2.09 13.81
N ALA A 310 18.55 2.52 14.26
CA ALA A 310 19.73 1.64 14.34
C ALA A 310 19.50 0.49 15.31
N GLY A 311 18.91 0.77 16.48
CA GLY A 311 18.54 -0.26 17.46
C GLY A 311 17.54 -1.28 16.87
N GLY A 312 16.46 -0.79 16.25
CA GLY A 312 15.42 -1.63 15.65
C GLY A 312 15.96 -2.52 14.53
N ILE A 313 16.72 -1.96 13.58
CA ILE A 313 17.29 -2.73 12.46
C ILE A 313 18.28 -3.79 12.96
N VAL A 314 19.15 -3.44 13.89
CA VAL A 314 20.18 -4.35 14.41
C VAL A 314 19.53 -5.48 15.21
N ALA A 315 18.54 -5.17 16.04
CA ALA A 315 17.77 -6.17 16.77
C ALA A 315 17.02 -7.11 15.80
N GLU A 316 16.37 -6.57 14.77
CA GLU A 316 15.70 -7.37 13.73
C GLU A 316 16.68 -8.33 13.04
N MET A 317 17.86 -7.84 12.67
CA MET A 317 18.86 -8.62 11.95
C MET A 317 19.54 -9.69 12.82
N GLN A 318 19.65 -9.47 14.13
CA GLN A 318 20.21 -10.42 15.09
C GLN A 318 19.20 -11.46 15.56
N SER A 319 17.91 -11.15 15.47
CA SER A 319 16.87 -12.09 15.86
C SER A 319 16.96 -13.35 14.98
N ALA A 320 17.20 -14.50 15.62
CA ALA A 320 17.08 -15.82 14.99
C ALA A 320 15.59 -16.25 14.87
N ALA A 321 14.68 -15.40 15.34
CA ALA A 321 13.26 -15.64 15.21
C ALA A 321 12.89 -15.60 13.72
N PRO A 322 12.27 -16.65 13.17
CA PRO A 322 11.66 -16.52 11.85
C PRO A 322 10.73 -15.31 11.89
N VAL A 323 10.80 -14.46 10.87
CA VAL A 323 9.85 -13.36 10.69
C VAL A 323 8.46 -13.93 10.96
N ARG A 324 7.79 -13.48 12.03
CA ARG A 324 6.38 -13.81 12.26
C ARG A 324 5.59 -13.02 11.23
N VAL A 325 5.58 -13.54 10.00
CA VAL A 325 4.56 -13.16 9.04
C VAL A 325 3.25 -13.56 9.70
N PRO A 326 2.27 -12.65 9.86
CA PRO A 326 0.94 -13.00 10.32
C PRO A 326 0.47 -14.26 9.60
N PRO A 327 -0.27 -15.19 10.24
CA PRO A 327 -0.75 -16.37 9.55
C PRO A 327 -1.51 -15.90 8.32
N ILE A 328 -0.92 -16.19 7.16
CA ILE A 328 -1.47 -15.81 5.87
C ILE A 328 -2.91 -16.27 5.84
N HIS A 329 -3.80 -15.32 5.57
CA HIS A 329 -5.23 -15.55 5.51
C HIS A 329 -5.47 -16.79 4.65
N GLU A 330 -6.28 -17.74 5.11
CA GLU A 330 -6.49 -19.01 4.41
C GLU A 330 -6.92 -18.80 2.96
N GLN A 331 -7.68 -17.72 2.70
CA GLN A 331 -8.09 -17.33 1.36
C GLN A 331 -6.91 -16.88 0.47
N VAL A 332 -5.86 -16.24 1.01
CA VAL A 332 -4.64 -15.93 0.24
C VAL A 332 -3.91 -17.23 -0.13
N ARG A 333 -3.79 -18.18 0.82
CA ARG A 333 -3.17 -19.49 0.52
C ARG A 333 -3.99 -20.30 -0.48
N ALA A 334 -5.32 -20.25 -0.36
CA ALA A 334 -6.23 -20.89 -1.29
C ALA A 334 -6.10 -20.28 -2.69
N GLY A 335 -6.02 -18.95 -2.77
CA GLY A 335 -5.80 -18.22 -4.02
C GLY A 335 -4.44 -18.51 -4.65
N LEU A 336 -3.37 -18.72 -3.89
CA LEU A 336 -2.06 -19.05 -4.47
C LEU A 336 -1.85 -20.55 -4.74
N ARG A 337 -2.71 -21.42 -4.22
CA ARG A 337 -2.60 -22.88 -4.38
C ARG A 337 -2.54 -23.32 -5.85
N PRO A 338 -3.32 -22.75 -6.78
CA PRO A 338 -3.23 -23.13 -8.19
C PRO A 338 -1.87 -22.79 -8.80
N LEU A 339 -1.17 -21.74 -8.35
CA LEU A 339 0.14 -21.33 -8.88
C LEU A 339 1.29 -22.26 -8.47
N ARG A 340 1.01 -23.35 -7.73
CA ARG A 340 2.02 -24.34 -7.34
C ARG A 340 2.72 -24.98 -8.53
N PHE A 341 2.11 -25.00 -9.71
CA PHE A 341 2.76 -25.50 -10.92
C PHE A 341 3.98 -24.67 -11.33
N LEU A 342 4.08 -23.40 -10.91
CA LEU A 342 5.23 -22.55 -11.19
C LEU A 342 6.41 -22.84 -10.25
N LEU A 343 6.19 -23.47 -9.09
CA LEU A 343 7.22 -23.59 -8.06
C LEU A 343 8.33 -24.57 -8.46
N GLY A 344 9.56 -24.14 -8.20
CA GLY A 344 10.76 -24.93 -8.48
C GLY A 344 11.75 -24.20 -9.38
N ARG A 345 12.73 -24.97 -9.86
CA ARG A 345 13.74 -24.50 -10.81
C ARG A 345 13.40 -24.99 -12.20
N TRP A 346 13.55 -24.12 -13.18
CA TRP A 346 13.15 -24.36 -14.55
C TRP A 346 14.23 -23.96 -15.53
N MET A 347 14.35 -24.75 -16.60
CA MET A 347 15.07 -24.39 -17.80
C MET A 347 14.05 -24.00 -18.86
N GLY A 348 14.09 -22.73 -19.25
CA GLY A 348 13.23 -22.14 -20.26
C GLY A 348 13.92 -22.07 -21.60
N THR A 349 13.25 -22.54 -22.65
CA THR A 349 13.68 -22.38 -24.04
C THR A 349 12.71 -21.46 -24.76
N GLN A 350 13.22 -20.39 -25.37
CA GLN A 350 12.41 -19.52 -26.21
C GLN A 350 12.02 -20.27 -27.50
N LEU A 351 10.72 -20.35 -27.76
CA LEU A 351 10.15 -20.89 -28.99
C LEU A 351 9.86 -19.76 -30.00
N PRO A 352 9.86 -20.05 -31.31
CA PRO A 352 9.45 -19.07 -32.32
C PRO A 352 8.06 -18.50 -32.02
N ALA A 353 7.89 -17.19 -32.20
CA ALA A 353 6.59 -16.53 -32.03
C ALA A 353 5.54 -17.03 -33.04
N ASP A 354 6.00 -17.48 -34.21
CA ASP A 354 5.23 -18.05 -35.31
C ASP A 354 5.85 -19.40 -35.75
N THR A 355 5.07 -20.47 -35.78
CA THR A 355 5.52 -21.80 -36.24
C THR A 355 5.80 -21.84 -37.75
N SER A 356 5.45 -20.78 -38.50
CA SER A 356 5.57 -20.72 -39.97
C SER A 356 6.83 -20.01 -40.49
N ARG A 357 7.65 -19.38 -39.63
CA ARG A 357 8.92 -18.76 -40.03
C ARG A 357 10.07 -19.07 -39.06
N PRO A 358 11.23 -19.57 -39.54
CA PRO A 358 12.37 -19.84 -38.69
C PRO A 358 12.94 -18.53 -38.13
N SER A 359 13.09 -18.47 -36.80
CA SER A 359 13.83 -17.41 -36.10
C SER A 359 15.31 -17.52 -36.41
N THR A 360 15.95 -16.40 -36.78
CA THR A 360 17.41 -16.30 -36.97
C THR A 360 18.16 -15.95 -35.67
N ARG A 361 17.45 -15.74 -34.56
CA ARG A 361 18.06 -15.50 -33.25
C ARG A 361 18.24 -16.82 -32.50
N PRO A 362 19.42 -17.06 -31.87
CA PRO A 362 19.62 -18.23 -31.03
C PRO A 362 18.56 -18.24 -29.91
N ALA A 363 18.04 -19.42 -29.58
CA ALA A 363 17.08 -19.58 -28.49
C ALA A 363 17.69 -19.02 -27.20
N LEU A 364 17.01 -18.07 -26.57
CA LEU A 364 17.42 -17.56 -25.28
C LEU A 364 17.14 -18.65 -24.25
N GLU A 365 18.20 -19.20 -23.65
CA GLU A 365 18.08 -20.04 -22.48
C GLU A 365 17.82 -19.17 -21.25
N LEU A 366 16.70 -19.43 -20.60
CA LEU A 366 16.26 -18.72 -19.41
C LEU A 366 16.27 -19.68 -18.24
N THR A 367 17.16 -19.47 -17.27
CA THR A 367 17.06 -20.18 -16.00
C THR A 367 16.11 -19.42 -15.09
N SER A 368 15.16 -20.12 -14.47
CA SER A 368 14.27 -19.49 -13.50
C SER A 368 14.10 -20.32 -12.24
N GLU A 369 13.89 -19.63 -11.12
CA GLU A 369 13.59 -20.22 -9.82
C GLU A 369 12.39 -19.47 -9.23
N PHE A 370 11.30 -20.19 -9.00
CA PHE A 370 10.11 -19.67 -8.34
C PHE A 370 10.00 -20.28 -6.95
N VAL A 371 10.02 -19.41 -5.94
CA VAL A 371 9.95 -19.80 -4.54
C VAL A 371 8.78 -19.10 -3.85
N PRO A 372 8.08 -19.81 -2.93
CA PRO A 372 7.15 -19.12 -2.06
C PRO A 372 7.91 -18.15 -1.17
N VAL A 373 7.42 -16.92 -1.08
CA VAL A 373 7.95 -15.89 -0.19
C VAL A 373 6.88 -15.45 0.79
N LEU A 374 7.27 -14.73 1.84
CA LEU A 374 6.34 -14.20 2.84
C LEU A 374 5.47 -15.32 3.46
N GLY A 375 6.07 -16.47 3.78
CA GLY A 375 5.38 -17.64 4.32
C GLY A 375 4.44 -18.36 3.34
N GLY A 376 4.45 -17.99 2.05
CA GLY A 376 3.53 -18.47 1.02
C GLY A 376 2.42 -17.50 0.63
N ALA A 377 2.52 -16.21 1.00
CA ALA A 377 1.57 -15.16 0.63
C ALA A 377 1.87 -14.54 -0.74
N ALA A 378 3.02 -14.88 -1.32
CA ALA A 378 3.39 -14.55 -2.67
C ALA A 378 4.38 -15.60 -3.21
N VAL A 379 4.60 -15.57 -4.52
CA VAL A 379 5.66 -16.32 -5.19
C VAL A 379 6.64 -15.31 -5.79
N GLU A 380 7.92 -15.47 -5.50
CA GLU A 380 8.99 -14.71 -6.16
C GLU A 380 9.61 -15.59 -7.24
N GLY A 381 9.60 -15.11 -8.48
CA GLY A 381 10.27 -15.72 -9.62
C GLY A 381 11.55 -14.96 -9.93
N ARG A 382 12.71 -15.60 -9.81
CA ARG A 382 13.99 -15.05 -10.26
C ARG A 382 14.35 -15.67 -11.59
N MET A 383 14.65 -14.86 -12.59
CA MET A 383 14.97 -15.34 -13.92
C MET A 383 16.30 -14.72 -14.38
N THR A 384 17.15 -15.54 -14.99
CA THR A 384 18.46 -15.11 -15.49
C THR A 384 18.64 -15.56 -16.92
N ALA A 385 18.99 -14.60 -17.77
CA ALA A 385 19.40 -14.79 -19.16
C ALA A 385 20.73 -14.05 -19.39
N PRO A 386 21.48 -14.33 -20.48
CA PRO A 386 22.72 -13.60 -20.78
C PRO A 386 22.49 -12.09 -20.82
N GLY A 387 23.06 -11.38 -19.83
CA GLY A 387 23.00 -9.92 -19.71
C GLY A 387 21.77 -9.33 -19.00
N TYR A 388 20.86 -10.16 -18.48
CA TYR A 388 19.64 -9.68 -17.81
C TYR A 388 19.27 -10.51 -16.58
N ARG A 389 18.82 -9.84 -15.52
CA ARG A 389 18.18 -10.47 -14.37
C ARG A 389 16.79 -9.89 -14.15
N PHE A 390 15.80 -10.76 -14.10
CA PHE A 390 14.42 -10.40 -13.83
C PHE A 390 13.95 -10.95 -12.49
N VAL A 391 13.08 -10.19 -11.82
CA VAL A 391 12.34 -10.61 -10.64
C VAL A 391 10.85 -10.41 -10.91
N LEU A 392 10.07 -11.49 -10.78
CA LEU A 392 8.62 -11.46 -10.77
C LEU A 392 8.12 -11.64 -9.35
N THR A 393 7.11 -10.86 -8.96
CA THR A 393 6.39 -11.02 -7.70
C THR A 393 4.94 -11.35 -8.01
N LEU A 394 4.47 -12.55 -7.65
CA LEU A 394 3.11 -13.00 -7.89
C LEU A 394 2.33 -13.06 -6.58
N SER A 395 1.23 -12.32 -6.49
CA SER A 395 0.37 -12.27 -5.31
C SER A 395 -1.10 -12.43 -5.67
N TYR A 396 -1.94 -12.71 -4.67
CA TYR A 396 -3.39 -12.83 -4.84
C TYR A 396 -4.11 -11.83 -3.93
N ASP A 397 -4.82 -10.88 -4.53
CA ASP A 397 -5.70 -9.93 -3.84
C ASP A 397 -7.04 -10.61 -3.54
N VAL A 398 -7.24 -10.98 -2.28
CA VAL A 398 -8.47 -11.61 -1.81
C VAL A 398 -9.67 -10.67 -1.93
N ALA A 399 -9.51 -9.37 -1.74
CA ALA A 399 -10.63 -8.43 -1.78
C ALA A 399 -11.18 -8.30 -3.21
N GLN A 400 -10.28 -8.32 -4.19
CA GLN A 400 -10.65 -8.21 -5.60
C GLN A 400 -10.75 -9.56 -6.32
N GLN A 401 -10.36 -10.65 -5.66
CA GLN A 401 -10.28 -12.00 -6.23
C GLN A 401 -9.41 -12.06 -7.50
N ARG A 402 -8.24 -11.39 -7.48
CA ARG A 402 -7.37 -11.24 -8.66
C ARG A 402 -5.91 -11.51 -8.35
N TYR A 403 -5.20 -12.01 -9.36
CA TYR A 403 -3.75 -12.15 -9.32
C TYR A 403 -3.09 -10.87 -9.75
N ARG A 404 -1.96 -10.55 -9.13
CA ARG A 404 -1.10 -9.44 -9.53
C ARG A 404 0.33 -9.92 -9.70
N VAL A 405 0.98 -9.43 -10.75
CA VAL A 405 2.37 -9.75 -11.08
C VAL A 405 3.16 -8.46 -11.22
N GLY A 406 4.09 -8.18 -10.31
CA GLY A 406 5.07 -7.11 -10.48
C GLY A 406 6.31 -7.64 -11.17
N ALA A 407 6.73 -7.01 -12.27
CA ALA A 407 7.94 -7.36 -13.01
C ALA A 407 9.03 -6.31 -12.78
N LEU A 408 10.22 -6.76 -12.38
CA LEU A 408 11.37 -5.92 -12.09
C LEU A 408 12.63 -6.44 -12.81
N ASP A 409 13.55 -5.55 -13.14
CA ASP A 409 14.91 -5.89 -13.60
C ASP A 409 16.00 -5.07 -12.89
N ASP A 410 17.25 -5.39 -13.18
CA ASP A 410 18.44 -4.72 -12.65
C ASP A 410 18.82 -3.43 -13.39
N VAL A 411 18.16 -3.11 -14.50
CA VAL A 411 18.48 -1.94 -15.35
C VAL A 411 17.51 -0.79 -15.15
N SER A 412 16.21 -1.09 -15.15
CA SER A 412 15.08 -0.16 -15.18
C SER A 412 14.27 -0.16 -13.88
N GLY A 413 14.44 -1.16 -13.02
CA GLY A 413 13.70 -1.26 -11.76
C GLY A 413 12.32 -1.87 -11.98
N LEU A 414 11.23 -1.20 -11.58
CA LEU A 414 9.87 -1.68 -11.83
C LEU A 414 9.52 -1.50 -13.31
N LEU A 415 9.44 -2.61 -14.03
CA LEU A 415 9.11 -2.64 -15.46
C LEU A 415 7.61 -2.55 -15.70
N ASP A 416 6.84 -3.36 -14.98
CA ASP A 416 5.42 -3.53 -15.28
C ASP A 416 4.64 -4.11 -14.08
N ILE A 417 3.34 -3.89 -14.08
CA ILE A 417 2.37 -4.48 -13.16
C ILE A 417 1.26 -5.11 -14.00
N PHE A 418 1.12 -6.42 -13.88
CA PHE A 418 0.04 -7.15 -14.53
C PHE A 418 -1.03 -7.52 -13.51
N GLU A 419 -2.27 -7.57 -13.97
CA GLU A 419 -3.41 -8.02 -13.18
C GLU A 419 -4.25 -9.01 -13.97
N GLY A 420 -4.83 -9.99 -13.29
CA GLY A 420 -5.66 -10.96 -14.00
C GLY A 420 -6.23 -12.07 -13.15
N ALA A 421 -6.48 -13.21 -13.79
CA ALA A 421 -7.25 -14.31 -13.25
C ALA A 421 -6.73 -15.65 -13.77
N LEU A 422 -7.16 -16.73 -13.12
CA LEU A 422 -7.08 -18.06 -13.72
C LEU A 422 -8.24 -18.26 -14.68
N LEU A 423 -7.95 -18.90 -15.80
CA LEU A 423 -8.96 -19.47 -16.68
C LEU A 423 -9.39 -20.86 -16.17
N GLY A 424 -10.49 -21.38 -16.73
CA GLY A 424 -11.07 -22.66 -16.32
C GLY A 424 -10.16 -23.87 -16.52
N ASP A 425 -9.14 -23.75 -17.38
CA ASP A 425 -8.10 -24.75 -17.62
C ASP A 425 -6.88 -24.61 -16.68
N GLY A 426 -6.91 -23.66 -15.75
CA GLY A 426 -5.83 -23.39 -14.80
C GLY A 426 -4.72 -22.49 -15.34
N ALA A 427 -4.85 -21.94 -16.55
CA ALA A 427 -3.91 -20.95 -17.06
C ALA A 427 -4.04 -19.61 -16.31
N LEU A 428 -2.93 -19.06 -15.81
CA LEU A 428 -2.88 -17.72 -15.26
C LEU A 428 -2.71 -16.72 -16.41
N VAL A 429 -3.71 -15.88 -16.63
CA VAL A 429 -3.65 -14.80 -17.63
C VAL A 429 -3.67 -13.47 -16.89
N VAL A 430 -2.63 -12.67 -17.10
CA VAL A 430 -2.49 -11.33 -16.51
C VAL A 430 -2.09 -10.33 -17.59
N ASP A 431 -2.64 -9.13 -17.54
CA ASP A 431 -2.28 -8.04 -18.45
C ASP A 431 -2.12 -6.71 -17.70
N ASN A 432 -1.45 -5.75 -18.32
CA ASN A 432 -1.18 -4.44 -17.73
C ASN A 432 -2.18 -3.36 -18.17
N VAL A 433 -3.30 -3.72 -18.82
CA VAL A 433 -4.26 -2.74 -19.34
C VAL A 433 -4.91 -1.96 -18.21
N ARG A 434 -5.36 -2.67 -17.17
CA ARG A 434 -5.99 -2.05 -16.00
C ARG A 434 -4.98 -1.33 -15.10
N ALA A 435 -3.79 -1.90 -14.94
CA ALA A 435 -2.72 -1.27 -14.16
C ALA A 435 -2.21 0.02 -14.82
N GLY A 436 -2.35 0.13 -16.14
CA GLY A 436 -1.93 1.31 -16.89
C GLY A 436 -0.43 1.42 -17.09
N THR A 437 0.32 0.35 -16.81
CA THR A 437 1.79 0.28 -16.87
C THR A 437 2.29 -0.12 -18.27
N TYR A 438 1.87 0.60 -19.31
CA TYR A 438 2.32 0.38 -20.69
C TYR A 438 3.72 0.96 -20.94
N TYR A 439 4.45 0.41 -21.90
CA TYR A 439 5.63 1.07 -22.47
C TYR A 439 5.30 1.77 -23.79
N VAL A 440 6.12 2.73 -24.20
CA VAL A 440 5.97 3.42 -25.49
C VAL A 440 7.02 2.87 -26.44
N ASN A 441 6.58 2.31 -27.57
CA ASN A 441 7.49 1.79 -28.58
C ASN A 441 8.11 2.91 -29.43
N PRO A 442 9.11 2.63 -30.30
CA PRO A 442 9.74 3.66 -31.13
C PRO A 442 8.80 4.41 -32.08
N SER A 443 7.62 3.86 -32.42
CA SER A 443 6.60 4.57 -33.20
C SER A 443 5.71 5.49 -32.37
N GLY A 444 5.94 5.60 -31.05
CA GLY A 444 5.13 6.40 -30.14
C GLY A 444 3.82 5.72 -29.69
N ALA A 445 3.61 4.45 -30.03
CA ALA A 445 2.42 3.72 -29.64
C ALA A 445 2.57 3.19 -28.20
N ARG A 446 1.48 3.26 -27.43
CA ARG A 446 1.38 2.63 -26.12
C ARG A 446 1.19 1.13 -26.31
N VAL A 447 2.11 0.35 -25.77
CA VAL A 447 2.10 -1.10 -25.86
C VAL A 447 1.75 -1.68 -24.49
N HIS A 448 0.65 -2.40 -24.47
CA HIS A 448 0.24 -3.22 -23.35
C HIS A 448 0.69 -4.65 -23.56
N SER A 449 1.04 -5.34 -22.48
CA SER A 449 1.53 -6.71 -22.53
C SER A 449 0.63 -7.62 -21.70
N ARG A 450 0.51 -8.87 -22.15
CA ARG A 450 -0.20 -9.96 -21.48
C ARG A 450 0.73 -11.13 -21.32
N LEU A 451 0.72 -11.70 -20.12
CA LEU A 451 1.42 -12.92 -19.77
C LEU A 451 0.40 -14.03 -19.54
N THR A 452 0.59 -15.15 -20.22
CA THR A 452 -0.22 -16.36 -20.02
C THR A 452 0.70 -17.49 -19.58
N PHE A 453 0.54 -17.92 -18.32
CA PHE A 453 1.23 -19.10 -17.77
C PHE A 453 0.28 -20.29 -17.81
N THR A 454 0.59 -21.29 -18.63
CA THR A 454 -0.25 -22.47 -18.82
C THR A 454 0.43 -23.71 -18.23
N PRO A 455 -0.14 -24.33 -17.19
CA PRO A 455 0.33 -25.64 -16.74
C PRO A 455 0.07 -26.69 -17.81
N THR A 456 1.04 -27.55 -18.09
CA THR A 456 0.89 -28.63 -19.09
C THR A 456 0.99 -30.00 -18.43
N THR A 457 2.04 -30.20 -17.63
CA THR A 457 2.24 -31.38 -16.76
C THR A 457 2.89 -30.93 -15.44
N GLY A 458 3.13 -31.84 -14.48
CA GLY A 458 3.76 -31.48 -13.19
C GLY A 458 5.18 -30.88 -13.30
N ASP A 459 5.84 -31.13 -14.44
CA ASP A 459 7.23 -30.74 -14.71
C ASP A 459 7.38 -29.86 -15.97
N LEU A 460 6.26 -29.30 -16.47
CA LEU A 460 6.23 -28.46 -17.67
C LEU A 460 5.18 -27.36 -17.56
N PHE A 461 5.58 -26.12 -17.85
CA PHE A 461 4.64 -25.03 -18.13
C PHE A 461 5.07 -24.22 -19.35
N HIS A 462 4.10 -23.57 -19.99
CA HIS A 462 4.33 -22.60 -21.04
C HIS A 462 4.11 -21.18 -20.53
N LEU A 463 4.96 -20.24 -20.95
CA LEU A 463 4.71 -18.81 -20.81
C LEU A 463 4.57 -18.21 -22.21
N VAL A 464 3.43 -17.58 -22.47
CA VAL A 464 3.20 -16.80 -23.69
C VAL A 464 3.15 -15.32 -23.32
N VAL A 465 3.91 -14.51 -24.05
CA VAL A 465 3.88 -13.05 -23.98
C VAL A 465 3.22 -12.53 -25.25
N GLU A 466 2.22 -11.69 -25.06
CA GLU A 466 1.47 -11.05 -26.15
C GLU A 466 1.46 -9.55 -25.94
N ASP A 467 1.56 -8.79 -27.03
CA ASP A 467 1.50 -7.34 -26.99
C ASP A 467 0.26 -6.81 -27.72
N SER A 468 -0.23 -5.66 -27.25
CA SER A 468 -1.37 -4.95 -27.78
C SER A 468 -1.06 -3.46 -27.92
N ILE A 469 -1.37 -2.89 -29.09
CA ILE A 469 -1.23 -1.46 -29.37
C ILE A 469 -2.58 -0.72 -29.40
N ASP A 470 -3.68 -1.43 -29.12
CA ASP A 470 -5.05 -0.91 -29.20
C ASP A 470 -5.79 -0.98 -27.86
N GLY A 471 -5.04 -1.03 -26.74
CA GLY A 471 -5.58 -1.06 -25.39
C GLY A 471 -6.18 -2.41 -25.00
N GLY A 472 -5.63 -3.51 -25.55
CA GLY A 472 -6.00 -4.88 -25.22
C GLY A 472 -7.18 -5.43 -26.02
N ARG A 473 -7.59 -4.78 -27.13
CA ARG A 473 -8.65 -5.29 -28.00
C ARG A 473 -8.14 -6.42 -28.88
N THR A 474 -6.90 -6.31 -29.37
CA THR A 474 -6.18 -7.35 -30.09
C THR A 474 -4.83 -7.61 -29.46
N TRP A 475 -4.37 -8.87 -29.55
CA TRP A 475 -3.14 -9.35 -28.93
C TRP A 475 -2.32 -10.11 -29.98
N ALA A 476 -1.04 -9.77 -30.09
CA ALA A 476 -0.10 -10.42 -30.97
C ALA A 476 0.98 -11.14 -30.14
N VAL A 477 1.16 -12.43 -30.37
CA VAL A 477 2.20 -13.21 -29.69
C VAL A 477 3.57 -12.67 -30.07
N THR A 478 4.32 -12.22 -29.07
CA THR A 478 5.69 -11.74 -29.25
C THR A 478 6.71 -12.77 -28.81
N THR A 479 6.39 -13.53 -27.76
CA THR A 479 7.29 -14.55 -27.23
C THR A 479 6.55 -15.77 -26.71
N ARG A 480 7.15 -16.94 -26.92
CA ARG A 480 6.74 -18.20 -26.29
C ARG A 480 7.93 -18.78 -25.56
N TYR A 481 7.71 -19.25 -24.34
CA TYR A 481 8.69 -19.99 -23.56
C TYR A 481 8.08 -21.32 -23.15
N GLU A 482 8.88 -22.36 -23.30
CA GLU A 482 8.62 -23.67 -22.71
C GLU A 482 9.59 -23.86 -21.55
N ALA A 483 9.06 -24.06 -20.34
CA ALA A 483 9.84 -24.19 -19.13
C ALA A 483 9.73 -25.63 -18.59
N THR A 484 10.84 -26.35 -18.65
CA THR A 484 10.96 -27.72 -18.14
C THR A 484 11.59 -27.72 -16.75
N LYS A 485 11.06 -28.53 -15.84
CA LYS A 485 11.54 -28.57 -14.46
C LYS A 485 12.91 -29.21 -14.39
N ARG A 486 13.84 -28.58 -13.69
CA ARG A 486 15.15 -29.15 -13.44
C ARG A 486 15.08 -30.03 -12.19
N LEU A 487 15.19 -31.33 -12.37
CA LEU A 487 15.48 -32.24 -11.27
C LEU A 487 16.86 -31.88 -10.71
N VAL A 488 16.93 -31.62 -9.41
CA VAL A 488 18.21 -31.43 -8.73
C VAL A 488 18.89 -32.80 -8.67
N PRO A 489 20.19 -32.94 -9.00
CA PRO A 489 20.95 -34.15 -8.71
C PRO A 489 20.92 -34.52 -7.23
#